data_AF-A0A8H4J6J2-F1
#
_entry.id   AF-A0A8H4J6J2-F1
#
_cell.length_a   1.000
_cell.length_b   1.000
_cell.length_c   1.000
_cell.angle_alpha   90.00
_cell.angle_beta   90.00
_cell.angle_gamma   90.00
#
_symmetry.space_group_name_H-M   'P 1'
#
loop_
_entity.id
_entity.type
_entity.pdbx_description
1 polymer ?
#
loop_
_entity_poly.entity_id
_entity_poly.type
_entity_poly.pdbx_seq_one_letter_code
_entity_poly.pdbx_strand_id
1 'polypeptide(L)'
;MSNYRADYALYEKQQKALTNLATYIQDSIATNLLPYISNTDSDNHPWTYLTTLKAKLAPTNEATDLELEQQYNQLKRGPSNQNIEKWLQSWEEVYTKAKQRDLPQVKDDRPVRDFLLSLRGIDSTYSQMELHLLRGQETKLTLHKAVEDYRQHLRIENLEKPSKSSKHSAFPATFKGKEQENNEKPPCICGLNHWYKDCFYLNEDIRPKHWNPNKAAQTRVNEKLKDPKIKARIDYALNREKER
;
A
#
# COMPACT_ATOMS: atom_id res chain seq x y z
N MET A 1 -46.57 37.62 29.85
CA MET A 1 -45.34 38.24 29.25
C MET A 1 -44.07 37.40 29.46
N SER A 2 -44.06 36.33 30.27
CA SER A 2 -42.85 35.54 30.56
C SER A 2 -42.39 34.59 29.45
N ASN A 3 -43.28 34.10 28.57
CA ASN A 3 -42.91 33.17 27.49
C ASN A 3 -42.17 33.84 26.34
N TYR A 4 -42.60 35.03 25.91
CA TYR A 4 -42.03 35.72 24.75
C TYR A 4 -40.51 35.94 24.85
N ARG A 5 -40.00 36.25 26.04
CA ARG A 5 -38.57 36.52 26.24
C ARG A 5 -37.72 35.24 26.16
N ALA A 6 -38.25 34.11 26.64
CA ALA A 6 -37.60 32.81 26.55
C ALA A 6 -37.65 32.28 25.11
N ASP A 7 -38.79 32.40 24.44
CA ASP A 7 -38.98 32.01 23.03
C ASP A 7 -38.07 32.84 22.10
N TYR A 8 -37.95 34.14 22.35
CA TYR A 8 -37.05 35.02 21.60
C TYR A 8 -35.57 34.65 21.80
N ALA A 9 -35.16 34.32 23.02
CA ALA A 9 -33.78 33.88 23.30
C ALA A 9 -33.46 32.53 22.62
N LEU A 10 -34.43 31.61 22.58
CA LEU A 10 -34.29 30.35 21.86
C LEU A 10 -34.16 30.56 20.35
N TYR A 11 -34.99 31.44 19.79
CA TYR A 11 -34.94 31.84 18.39
C TYR A 11 -33.58 32.45 18.01
N GLU A 12 -33.06 33.37 18.82
CA GLU A 12 -31.75 33.99 18.58
C GLU A 12 -30.61 32.96 18.61
N LYS A 13 -30.68 31.98 19.53
CA LYS A 13 -29.72 30.88 19.60
C LYS A 13 -29.78 29.99 18.36
N GLN A 14 -30.98 29.66 17.88
CA GLN A 14 -31.17 28.88 16.66
C GLN A 14 -30.62 29.63 15.44
N GLN A 15 -30.89 30.93 15.32
CA GLN A 15 -30.41 31.74 14.21
C GLN A 15 -28.87 31.82 14.19
N LYS A 16 -28.24 32.01 15.36
CA LYS A 16 -26.77 31.96 15.49
C LYS A 16 -26.21 30.61 15.06
N ALA A 17 -26.85 29.51 15.44
CA ALA A 17 -26.42 28.16 15.03
C ALA A 17 -26.53 27.96 13.52
N LEU A 18 -27.61 28.44 12.88
CA LEU A 18 -27.78 28.38 11.43
C LEU A 18 -26.73 29.20 10.68
N THR A 19 -26.40 30.40 11.16
CA THR A 19 -25.33 31.23 10.58
C THR A 19 -23.98 30.54 10.69
N ASN A 20 -23.64 29.98 11.86
CA ASN A 20 -22.38 29.25 12.04
C ASN A 20 -22.27 28.04 11.11
N LEU A 21 -23.38 27.32 10.91
CA LEU A 21 -23.45 26.19 9.99
C LEU A 21 -23.26 26.66 8.54
N ALA A 22 -23.84 27.79 8.15
CA ALA A 22 -23.67 28.37 6.82
C ALA A 22 -22.20 28.76 6.55
N THR A 23 -21.53 29.42 7.52
CA THR A 23 -20.10 29.73 7.44
C THR A 23 -19.26 28.47 7.33
N TYR A 24 -19.55 27.45 8.17
CA TYR A 24 -18.83 26.18 8.11
C TYR A 24 -18.93 25.50 6.74
N ILE A 25 -20.12 25.49 6.13
CA ILE A 25 -20.30 24.95 4.78
C ILE A 25 -19.44 25.74 3.78
N GLN A 26 -19.50 27.07 3.81
CA GLN A 26 -18.73 27.94 2.92
C GLN A 26 -17.21 27.71 3.04
N ASP A 27 -16.70 27.57 4.26
CA ASP A 27 -15.28 27.32 4.53
C ASP A 27 -14.83 25.92 4.12
N SER A 28 -15.75 24.94 4.13
CA SER A 28 -15.45 23.54 3.81
C SER A 28 -15.41 23.22 2.31
N ILE A 29 -15.99 24.08 1.46
CA ILE A 29 -16.07 23.84 0.02
C ILE A 29 -14.95 24.56 -0.75
N ALA A 30 -14.62 24.04 -1.94
CA ALA A 30 -13.64 24.67 -2.81
C ALA A 30 -14.10 26.06 -3.27
N THR A 31 -13.15 27.00 -3.39
CA THR A 31 -13.41 28.42 -3.67
C THR A 31 -14.19 28.66 -4.97
N ASN A 32 -14.04 27.77 -5.96
CA ASN A 32 -14.76 27.80 -7.23
C ASN A 32 -16.26 27.47 -7.10
N LEU A 33 -16.70 26.94 -5.97
CA LEU A 33 -18.10 26.57 -5.72
C LEU A 33 -18.89 27.65 -4.98
N LEU A 34 -18.20 28.62 -4.36
CA LEU A 34 -18.81 29.74 -3.62
C LEU A 34 -19.79 30.57 -4.47
N PRO A 35 -19.51 30.90 -5.76
CA PRO A 35 -20.43 31.69 -6.57
C PRO A 35 -21.79 31.04 -6.79
N TYR A 36 -21.89 29.71 -6.72
CA TYR A 36 -23.15 29.00 -6.90
C TYR A 36 -24.08 29.10 -5.69
N ILE A 37 -23.53 29.33 -4.50
CA ILE A 37 -24.30 29.44 -3.25
C ILE A 37 -24.48 30.89 -2.78
N SER A 38 -23.60 31.81 -3.19
CA SER A 38 -23.69 33.24 -2.82
C SER A 38 -24.69 34.03 -3.65
N ASN A 39 -25.17 33.46 -4.76
CA ASN A 39 -26.03 34.14 -5.74
C ASN A 39 -27.49 33.67 -5.69
N THR A 40 -27.89 32.94 -4.64
CA THR A 40 -29.28 32.56 -4.41
C THR A 40 -30.00 33.66 -3.64
N ASP A 41 -30.96 34.33 -4.29
CA ASP A 41 -31.74 35.45 -3.76
C ASP A 41 -32.64 35.09 -2.54
N SER A 42 -32.66 33.83 -2.14
CA SER A 42 -33.45 33.32 -1.00
C SER A 42 -32.56 33.14 0.23
N ASP A 43 -33.01 33.66 1.37
CA ASP A 43 -32.51 33.49 2.75
C ASP A 43 -31.29 32.58 2.88
N ASN A 44 -30.18 33.20 3.33
CA ASN A 44 -28.83 32.68 3.60
C ASN A 44 -28.80 31.47 4.55
N HIS A 45 -29.52 30.40 4.18
CA HIS A 45 -29.90 29.29 5.01
C HIS A 45 -29.12 28.04 4.56
N PRO A 46 -28.50 27.29 5.50
CA PRO A 46 -27.70 26.10 5.19
C PRO A 46 -28.35 25.08 4.26
N TRP A 47 -29.66 24.90 4.38
CA TRP A 47 -30.42 23.96 3.55
C TRP A 47 -30.37 24.32 2.06
N THR A 48 -30.45 25.62 1.71
CA THR A 48 -30.38 26.11 0.34
C THR A 48 -29.00 25.85 -0.26
N TYR A 49 -27.94 26.01 0.55
CA TYR A 49 -26.57 25.72 0.13
C TYR A 49 -26.39 24.24 -0.17
N LEU A 50 -26.81 23.37 0.75
CA LEU A 50 -26.67 21.92 0.58
C LEU A 50 -27.50 21.39 -0.60
N THR A 51 -28.71 21.91 -0.81
CA THR A 51 -29.55 21.50 -1.95
C THR A 51 -29.00 21.99 -3.28
N THR A 52 -28.49 23.23 -3.35
CA THR A 52 -27.87 23.78 -4.56
C THR A 52 -26.57 23.06 -4.91
N LEU A 53 -25.69 22.84 -3.91
CA LEU A 53 -24.47 22.07 -4.08
C LEU A 53 -24.78 20.64 -4.51
N LYS A 54 -25.77 19.99 -3.90
CA LYS A 54 -26.22 18.66 -4.33
C LYS A 54 -26.73 18.69 -5.77
N ALA A 55 -27.54 19.67 -6.16
CA ALA A 55 -28.07 19.75 -7.52
C ALA A 55 -26.98 19.98 -8.59
N LYS A 56 -25.90 20.69 -8.25
CA LYS A 56 -24.82 21.04 -9.18
C LYS A 56 -23.67 20.04 -9.20
N LEU A 57 -23.39 19.40 -8.07
CA LEU A 57 -22.21 18.56 -7.86
C LEU A 57 -22.55 17.10 -7.67
N ALA A 58 -23.79 16.74 -7.32
CA ALA A 58 -24.15 15.34 -7.32
C ALA A 58 -24.14 14.87 -8.78
N PRO A 59 -23.29 13.91 -9.14
CA PRO A 59 -23.41 13.26 -10.42
C PRO A 59 -24.84 12.72 -10.58
N THR A 60 -25.43 12.95 -11.75
CA THR A 60 -26.73 12.36 -12.11
C THR A 60 -26.67 10.85 -11.88
N ASN A 61 -27.78 10.22 -11.51
CA ASN A 61 -27.81 8.76 -11.30
C ASN A 61 -27.19 8.00 -12.49
N GLU A 62 -27.43 8.45 -13.72
CA GLU A 62 -26.82 7.90 -14.93
C GLU A 62 -25.29 8.12 -14.98
N ALA A 63 -24.80 9.31 -14.63
CA ALA A 63 -23.36 9.59 -14.57
C ALA A 63 -22.67 8.73 -13.49
N THR A 64 -23.30 8.52 -12.33
CA THR A 64 -22.75 7.59 -11.32
C THR A 64 -22.73 6.15 -11.79
N ASP A 65 -23.73 5.73 -12.56
CA ASP A 65 -23.80 4.38 -13.10
C ASP A 65 -22.67 4.18 -14.13
N LEU A 66 -22.47 5.15 -15.03
CA LEU A 66 -21.36 5.15 -15.99
C LEU A 66 -19.98 5.18 -15.33
N GLU A 67 -19.80 5.96 -14.25
CA GLU A 67 -18.56 5.98 -13.48
C GLU A 67 -18.28 4.62 -12.83
N LEU A 68 -19.31 3.99 -12.23
CA LEU A 68 -19.20 2.66 -11.65
C LEU A 68 -18.88 1.60 -12.71
N GLU A 69 -19.49 1.69 -13.89
CA GLU A 69 -19.17 0.82 -15.03
C GLU A 69 -17.72 0.99 -15.48
N GLN A 70 -17.23 2.23 -15.55
CA GLN A 70 -15.84 2.51 -15.92
C GLN A 70 -14.88 1.92 -14.87
N GLN A 71 -15.16 2.11 -13.58
CA GLN A 71 -14.36 1.54 -12.49
C GLN A 71 -14.36 0.01 -12.54
N TYR A 72 -15.53 -0.61 -12.75
CA TYR A 72 -15.66 -2.05 -12.92
C TYR A 72 -14.83 -2.58 -14.11
N ASN A 73 -14.89 -1.90 -15.26
CA ASN A 73 -14.10 -2.26 -16.43
C ASN A 73 -12.58 -2.11 -16.21
N GLN A 74 -12.14 -1.15 -15.40
CA GLN A 74 -10.74 -1.04 -15.01
C GLN A 74 -10.30 -2.22 -14.15
N LEU A 75 -11.13 -2.65 -13.20
CA LEU A 75 -10.84 -3.79 -12.33
C LEU A 75 -10.62 -5.09 -13.13
N LYS A 76 -11.37 -5.28 -14.23
CA LYS A 76 -11.23 -6.42 -15.14
C LYS A 76 -9.86 -6.53 -15.82
N ARG A 77 -9.10 -5.44 -15.91
CA ARG A 77 -7.76 -5.41 -16.53
C ARG A 77 -6.68 -5.99 -15.62
N GLY A 78 -7.00 -6.23 -14.35
CA GLY A 78 -6.05 -6.67 -13.33
C GLY A 78 -5.44 -5.49 -12.55
N PRO A 79 -4.76 -5.76 -11.42
CA PRO A 79 -4.10 -4.75 -10.60
C PRO A 79 -2.91 -4.12 -11.32
N SER A 80 -2.77 -2.81 -11.13
CA SER A 80 -1.55 -2.08 -11.49
C SER A 80 -0.39 -2.49 -10.57
N ASN A 81 0.84 -2.24 -11.03
CA ASN A 81 2.12 -2.80 -10.61
C ASN A 81 2.50 -2.82 -9.11
N GLN A 82 1.68 -2.34 -8.16
CA GLN A 82 2.14 -2.21 -6.77
C GLN A 82 1.17 -2.57 -5.64
N ASN A 83 -0.09 -2.96 -5.86
CA ASN A 83 -0.89 -3.41 -4.72
C ASN A 83 -2.09 -4.30 -5.08
N ILE A 84 -1.86 -5.63 -5.05
CA ILE A 84 -2.91 -6.63 -5.26
C ILE A 84 -4.00 -6.50 -4.18
N GLU A 85 -3.65 -6.26 -2.92
CA GLU A 85 -4.63 -6.14 -1.82
C GLU A 85 -5.58 -4.96 -2.01
N LYS A 86 -5.06 -3.77 -2.37
CA LYS A 86 -5.91 -2.61 -2.68
C LYS A 86 -6.85 -2.87 -3.85
N TRP A 87 -6.40 -3.64 -4.84
CA TRP A 87 -7.22 -4.02 -5.97
C TRP A 87 -8.31 -5.03 -5.58
N LEU A 88 -8.01 -6.00 -4.72
CA LEU A 88 -9.02 -6.90 -4.15
C LEU A 88 -10.07 -6.15 -3.32
N GLN A 89 -9.63 -5.19 -2.51
CA GLN A 89 -10.55 -4.31 -1.78
C GLN A 89 -11.44 -3.50 -2.74
N SER A 90 -10.85 -2.94 -3.80
CA SER A 90 -11.60 -2.18 -4.81
C SER A 90 -12.65 -3.03 -5.53
N TRP A 91 -12.37 -4.31 -5.78
CA TRP A 91 -13.35 -5.26 -6.30
C TRP A 91 -14.57 -5.41 -5.38
N GLU A 92 -14.36 -5.59 -4.07
CA GLU A 92 -15.45 -5.72 -3.09
C GLU A 92 -16.27 -4.44 -2.98
N GLU A 93 -15.61 -3.27 -2.95
CA GLU A 93 -16.26 -1.96 -2.85
C GLU A 93 -17.10 -1.64 -4.09
N VAL A 94 -16.53 -1.77 -5.29
CA VAL A 94 -17.23 -1.49 -6.55
C VAL A 94 -18.37 -2.47 -6.76
N TYR A 95 -18.17 -3.76 -6.47
CA TYR A 95 -19.25 -4.75 -6.54
C TYR A 95 -20.39 -4.44 -5.58
N THR A 96 -20.10 -4.05 -4.34
CA THR A 96 -21.14 -3.71 -3.36
C THR A 96 -21.97 -2.51 -3.83
N LYS A 97 -21.30 -1.46 -4.32
CA LYS A 97 -21.97 -0.27 -4.88
C LYS A 97 -22.81 -0.61 -6.12
N ALA A 98 -22.25 -1.39 -7.05
CA ALA A 98 -22.92 -1.81 -8.27
C ALA A 98 -24.12 -2.73 -7.99
N LYS A 99 -24.02 -3.62 -7.00
CA LYS A 99 -25.11 -4.49 -6.55
C LYS A 99 -26.25 -3.70 -5.90
N GLN A 100 -25.94 -2.67 -5.12
CA GLN A 100 -26.95 -1.79 -4.52
C GLN A 100 -27.76 -1.01 -5.57
N ARG A 101 -27.19 -0.79 -6.76
CA ARG A 101 -27.82 -0.06 -7.86
C ARG A 101 -28.40 -0.99 -8.96
N ASP A 102 -28.40 -2.31 -8.74
CA ASP A 102 -28.85 -3.34 -9.69
C ASP A 102 -28.24 -3.23 -11.10
N LEU A 103 -26.95 -2.91 -11.17
CA LEU A 103 -26.25 -2.78 -12.46
C LEU A 103 -26.20 -4.12 -13.23
N PRO A 104 -26.42 -4.12 -14.55
CA PRO A 104 -26.53 -5.35 -15.36
C PRO A 104 -25.22 -6.15 -15.43
N GLN A 105 -24.08 -5.52 -15.18
CA GLN A 105 -22.76 -6.17 -15.14
C GLN A 105 -22.62 -7.08 -13.91
N VAL A 106 -23.40 -6.83 -12.86
CA VAL A 106 -23.29 -7.51 -11.56
C VAL A 106 -24.32 -8.63 -11.36
N LYS A 107 -25.02 -9.00 -12.44
CA LYS A 107 -26.04 -10.06 -12.42
C LYS A 107 -25.42 -11.46 -12.54
N ASP A 108 -26.06 -12.42 -11.85
CA ASP A 108 -25.71 -13.84 -11.85
C ASP A 108 -24.24 -14.09 -11.44
N ASP A 109 -23.61 -15.09 -12.07
CA ASP A 109 -22.22 -15.49 -11.80
C ASP A 109 -21.20 -14.66 -12.61
N ARG A 110 -21.66 -13.62 -13.34
CA ARG A 110 -20.78 -12.76 -14.17
C ARG A 110 -19.65 -12.12 -13.36
N PRO A 111 -19.88 -11.59 -12.14
CA PRO A 111 -18.82 -10.94 -11.36
C PRO A 111 -17.70 -11.88 -10.96
N VAL A 112 -18.07 -13.10 -10.55
CA VAL A 112 -17.09 -14.13 -10.18
C VAL A 112 -16.25 -14.50 -11.39
N ARG A 113 -16.90 -14.75 -12.53
CA ARG A 113 -16.21 -15.04 -13.78
C ARG A 113 -15.28 -13.90 -14.21
N ASP A 114 -15.74 -12.66 -14.17
CA ASP A 114 -14.95 -11.48 -14.55
C ASP A 114 -13.75 -11.27 -13.62
N PHE A 115 -13.93 -11.47 -12.31
CA PHE A 115 -12.85 -11.47 -11.34
C PHE A 115 -11.81 -12.55 -11.65
N LEU A 116 -12.23 -13.81 -11.82
CA LEU A 116 -11.29 -14.89 -12.13
C LEU A 116 -10.56 -14.67 -13.46
N LEU A 117 -11.23 -14.12 -14.48
CA LEU A 117 -10.59 -13.77 -15.74
C LEU A 117 -9.54 -12.66 -15.57
N SER A 118 -9.78 -11.68 -14.69
CA SER A 118 -8.82 -10.61 -14.40
C SER A 118 -7.54 -11.11 -13.71
N LEU A 119 -7.61 -12.26 -13.01
CA LEU A 119 -6.46 -12.90 -12.38
C LEU A 119 -5.49 -13.57 -13.38
N ARG A 120 -5.90 -13.82 -14.62
CA ARG A 120 -5.07 -14.53 -15.61
C ARG A 120 -3.70 -13.90 -15.85
N GLY A 121 -3.60 -12.58 -15.74
CA GLY A 121 -2.35 -11.86 -15.92
C GLY A 121 -1.35 -12.02 -14.77
N ILE A 122 -1.77 -12.56 -13.63
CA ILE A 122 -0.98 -12.62 -12.39
C ILE A 122 -0.80 -14.07 -11.96
N ASP A 123 -1.93 -14.76 -11.83
CA ASP A 123 -2.01 -16.13 -11.40
C ASP A 123 -2.91 -16.90 -12.36
N SER A 124 -2.30 -17.26 -13.49
CA SER A 124 -2.97 -18.02 -14.53
C SER A 124 -3.40 -19.41 -14.04
N THR A 125 -2.66 -20.02 -13.11
CA THR A 125 -2.93 -21.38 -12.63
C THR A 125 -4.18 -21.39 -11.76
N TYR A 126 -4.24 -20.51 -10.75
CA TYR A 126 -5.41 -20.37 -9.89
C TYR A 126 -6.66 -19.99 -10.70
N SER A 127 -6.52 -19.00 -11.59
CA SER A 127 -7.62 -18.53 -12.45
C SER A 127 -8.23 -19.67 -13.28
N GLN A 128 -7.39 -20.51 -13.91
CA GLN A 128 -7.87 -21.60 -14.76
C GLN A 128 -8.56 -22.71 -13.96
N MET A 129 -7.98 -23.09 -12.81
CA MET A 129 -8.55 -24.10 -11.92
C MET A 129 -9.93 -23.68 -11.41
N GLU A 130 -10.04 -22.46 -10.88
CA GLU A 130 -11.30 -21.98 -10.30
C GLU A 130 -12.39 -21.78 -11.37
N LEU A 131 -12.01 -21.33 -12.57
CA LEU A 131 -12.95 -21.26 -13.71
C LEU A 131 -13.44 -22.63 -14.16
N HIS A 132 -12.63 -23.69 -14.03
CA HIS A 132 -13.06 -25.05 -14.32
C HIS A 132 -14.10 -25.53 -13.30
N LEU A 133 -13.86 -25.32 -12.01
CA LEU A 133 -14.78 -25.66 -10.93
C LEU A 133 -16.12 -24.93 -11.07
N LEU A 134 -16.09 -23.63 -11.40
CA LEU A 134 -17.29 -22.83 -11.63
C LEU A 134 -18.14 -23.38 -12.80
N ARG A 135 -17.50 -23.86 -13.88
CA ARG A 135 -18.21 -24.46 -15.03
C ARG A 135 -18.83 -25.81 -14.71
N GLY A 136 -18.22 -26.57 -13.81
CA GLY A 136 -18.77 -27.83 -13.32
C GLY A 136 -20.01 -27.67 -12.44
N GLN A 137 -20.43 -26.43 -12.12
CA GLN A 137 -21.47 -26.11 -11.15
C GLN A 137 -21.22 -26.70 -9.75
N GLU A 138 -19.99 -27.11 -9.46
CA GLU A 138 -19.64 -27.72 -8.17
C GLU A 138 -19.64 -26.68 -7.04
N THR A 139 -19.57 -25.38 -7.38
CA THR A 139 -19.52 -24.28 -6.40
C THR A 139 -20.48 -23.15 -6.77
N LYS A 140 -21.37 -22.79 -5.84
CA LYS A 140 -22.12 -21.52 -5.88
C LYS A 140 -21.32 -20.45 -5.15
N LEU A 141 -20.28 -19.96 -5.82
CA LEU A 141 -19.36 -18.98 -5.25
C LEU A 141 -19.92 -17.56 -5.40
N THR A 142 -19.85 -16.76 -4.34
CA THR A 142 -20.13 -15.32 -4.44
C THR A 142 -18.83 -14.57 -4.65
N LEU A 143 -18.89 -13.35 -5.22
CA LEU A 143 -17.66 -12.57 -5.45
C LEU A 143 -16.84 -12.39 -4.16
N HIS A 144 -17.49 -12.06 -3.03
CA HIS A 144 -16.79 -11.91 -1.75
C HIS A 144 -16.05 -13.17 -1.32
N LYS A 145 -16.66 -14.36 -1.52
CA LYS A 145 -15.98 -15.63 -1.23
C LYS A 145 -14.80 -15.85 -2.17
N ALA A 146 -14.98 -15.62 -3.47
CA ALA A 146 -13.91 -15.75 -4.46
C ALA A 146 -12.70 -14.85 -4.17
N VAL A 147 -12.96 -13.62 -3.70
CA VAL A 147 -11.92 -12.68 -3.29
C VAL A 147 -11.22 -13.17 -2.02
N GLU A 148 -11.96 -13.63 -1.01
CA GLU A 148 -11.37 -14.16 0.23
C GLU A 148 -10.54 -15.43 0.00
N ASP A 149 -11.05 -16.35 -0.81
CA ASP A 149 -10.35 -17.58 -1.18
C ASP A 149 -9.04 -17.25 -1.89
N TYR A 150 -9.04 -16.25 -2.79
CA TYR A 150 -7.82 -15.79 -3.44
C TYR A 150 -6.86 -15.08 -2.48
N ARG A 151 -7.35 -14.30 -1.50
CA ARG A 151 -6.49 -13.75 -0.43
C ARG A 151 -5.79 -14.87 0.34
N GLN A 152 -6.51 -15.94 0.67
CA GLN A 152 -5.93 -17.10 1.33
C GLN A 152 -4.90 -17.80 0.44
N HIS A 153 -5.20 -17.98 -0.84
CA HIS A 153 -4.26 -18.51 -1.83
C HIS A 153 -2.95 -17.72 -1.84
N LEU A 154 -3.04 -16.38 -1.95
CA LEU A 154 -1.86 -15.52 -1.90
C LEU A 154 -1.07 -15.63 -0.60
N ARG A 155 -1.75 -15.79 0.55
CA ARG A 155 -1.07 -15.99 1.84
C ARG A 155 -0.25 -17.28 1.84
N ILE A 156 -0.82 -18.38 1.36
CA ILE A 156 -0.15 -19.68 1.27
C ILE A 156 1.02 -19.60 0.29
N GLU A 157 0.79 -19.08 -0.91
CA GLU A 157 1.81 -18.96 -1.95
C GLU A 157 2.99 -18.07 -1.49
N ASN A 158 2.71 -17.00 -0.73
CA ASN A 158 3.75 -16.14 -0.16
C ASN A 158 4.53 -16.81 0.98
N LEU A 159 3.96 -17.79 1.68
CA LEU A 159 4.67 -18.59 2.68
C LEU A 159 5.58 -19.65 2.02
N GLU A 160 5.15 -20.21 0.89
CA GLU A 160 5.90 -21.22 0.14
C GLU A 160 7.04 -20.62 -0.69
N LYS A 161 6.91 -19.35 -1.11
CA LYS A 161 7.99 -18.63 -1.79
C LYS A 161 9.19 -18.49 -0.84
N PRO A 162 10.38 -19.02 -1.18
CA PRO A 162 11.57 -18.81 -0.37
C PRO A 162 11.83 -17.31 -0.30
N SER A 163 11.81 -16.77 0.92
CA SER A 163 12.03 -15.36 1.22
C SER A 163 13.27 -14.87 0.49
N LYS A 164 13.09 -14.10 -0.59
CA LYS A 164 14.15 -13.24 -1.11
C LYS A 164 14.36 -12.20 -0.02
N SER A 165 15.36 -12.43 0.82
CA SER A 165 15.73 -11.64 2.00
C SER A 165 15.31 -10.17 1.89
N SER A 166 14.12 -9.84 2.40
CA SER A 166 13.77 -8.46 2.65
C SER A 166 14.48 -8.07 3.93
N LYS A 167 15.61 -7.38 3.79
CA LYS A 167 16.43 -6.86 4.92
C LYS A 167 15.73 -5.71 5.68
N HIS A 168 14.44 -5.49 5.46
CA HIS A 168 13.68 -4.41 6.07
C HIS A 168 12.28 -4.90 6.44
N SER A 169 12.18 -5.74 7.46
CA SER A 169 10.98 -5.80 8.28
C SER A 169 11.41 -5.68 9.73
N ALA A 170 11.16 -4.50 10.29
CA ALA A 170 11.29 -4.26 11.71
C ALA A 170 10.18 -5.07 12.42
N PHE A 171 10.63 -5.93 13.32
CA PHE A 171 9.90 -6.74 14.30
C PHE A 171 9.19 -8.00 13.77
N PRO A 172 9.70 -9.16 14.23
CA PRO A 172 8.87 -9.99 15.08
C PRO A 172 9.55 -10.24 16.42
N ALA A 173 8.87 -9.89 17.52
CA ALA A 173 9.29 -10.25 18.86
C ALA A 173 9.04 -11.75 19.12
N THR A 174 10.15 -12.50 19.14
CA THR A 174 10.53 -13.59 20.03
C THR A 174 9.50 -14.65 20.47
N PHE A 175 9.73 -15.91 20.07
CA PHE A 175 9.63 -17.04 21.00
C PHE A 175 10.51 -18.24 20.58
N LYS A 176 11.35 -18.70 21.51
CA LYS A 176 12.24 -19.90 21.49
C LYS A 176 13.50 -19.86 20.61
N GLY A 177 14.50 -19.12 21.09
CA GLY A 177 15.74 -19.73 21.59
C GLY A 177 16.49 -20.73 20.70
N LYS A 178 16.69 -20.42 19.42
CA LYS A 178 17.85 -20.90 18.66
C LYS A 178 18.43 -19.74 17.87
N GLU A 179 19.53 -19.19 18.36
CA GLU A 179 20.38 -18.32 17.58
C GLU A 179 20.90 -19.14 16.40
N GLN A 180 20.32 -18.92 15.21
CA GLN A 180 21.05 -19.22 13.98
C GLN A 180 22.08 -18.11 13.84
N GLU A 181 23.27 -18.34 14.42
CA GLU A 181 24.46 -17.61 14.02
C GLU A 181 24.68 -17.85 12.52
N ASN A 182 24.17 -16.94 11.71
CA ASN A 182 24.48 -16.91 10.29
C ASN A 182 25.91 -16.34 10.15
N ASN A 183 26.90 -17.18 10.47
CA ASN A 183 28.34 -16.90 10.50
C ASN A 183 28.96 -16.78 9.09
N GLU A 184 28.22 -16.28 8.10
CA GLU A 184 28.78 -16.04 6.77
C GLU A 184 29.62 -14.77 6.78
N LYS A 185 30.95 -14.95 6.87
CA LYS A 185 31.91 -13.85 6.85
C LYS A 185 31.81 -13.05 5.55
N PRO A 186 31.86 -11.70 5.60
CA PRO A 186 31.71 -10.88 4.40
C PRO A 186 32.91 -11.04 3.44
N PRO A 187 32.72 -10.81 2.13
CA PRO A 187 33.79 -10.81 1.16
C PRO A 187 34.74 -9.62 1.39
N CYS A 188 36.03 -9.91 1.54
CA CYS A 188 37.10 -8.93 1.73
C CYS A 188 37.74 -8.52 0.40
N ILE A 189 38.40 -7.37 0.41
CA ILE A 189 39.11 -6.75 -0.72
C ILE A 189 40.25 -7.64 -1.25
N CYS A 190 40.85 -8.46 -0.39
CA CYS A 190 41.87 -9.45 -0.74
C CYS A 190 41.30 -10.66 -1.53
N GLY A 191 39.97 -10.78 -1.65
CA GLY A 191 39.29 -11.84 -2.39
C GLY A 191 38.88 -13.06 -1.55
N LEU A 192 39.06 -13.01 -0.23
CA LEU A 192 38.64 -14.07 0.71
C LEU A 192 37.48 -13.58 1.59
N ASN A 193 36.72 -14.50 2.18
CA ASN A 193 35.58 -14.18 3.06
C ASN A 193 36.04 -14.05 4.52
N HIS A 194 36.26 -12.82 4.98
CA HIS A 194 36.61 -12.47 6.37
C HIS A 194 36.37 -10.98 6.65
N TRP A 195 36.29 -10.61 7.93
CA TRP A 195 36.25 -9.21 8.34
C TRP A 195 37.60 -8.52 8.09
N TYR A 196 37.59 -7.21 7.84
CA TYR A 196 38.83 -6.46 7.57
C TYR A 196 39.88 -6.60 8.67
N LYS A 197 39.46 -6.74 9.93
CA LYS A 197 40.36 -6.96 11.08
C LYS A 197 41.14 -8.26 11.00
N ASP A 198 40.57 -9.29 10.38
CA ASP A 198 41.13 -10.64 10.24
C ASP A 198 41.95 -10.78 8.94
N CYS A 199 42.11 -9.70 8.17
CA CYS A 199 42.80 -9.71 6.89
C CYS A 199 44.30 -9.41 7.04
N PHE A 200 45.17 -10.40 6.78
CA PHE A 200 46.64 -10.22 6.83
C PHE A 200 47.20 -9.19 5.83
N TYR A 201 46.44 -8.86 4.78
CA TYR A 201 46.81 -7.84 3.79
C TYR A 201 46.44 -6.42 4.21
N LEU A 202 45.50 -6.26 5.14
CA LEU A 202 45.01 -4.95 5.62
C LEU A 202 45.46 -4.64 7.04
N ASN A 203 45.70 -5.67 7.87
CA ASN A 203 46.11 -5.54 9.26
C ASN A 203 47.46 -6.23 9.47
N GLU A 204 48.49 -5.44 9.77
CA GLU A 204 49.86 -5.92 9.98
C GLU A 204 50.04 -6.56 11.36
N ASP A 205 49.23 -6.16 12.35
CA ASP A 205 49.36 -6.58 13.76
C ASP A 205 49.06 -8.08 13.96
N ILE A 206 48.28 -8.68 13.06
CA ILE A 206 47.86 -10.09 13.11
C ILE A 206 48.68 -11.01 12.20
N ARG A 207 49.72 -10.47 11.54
CA ARG A 207 50.51 -11.20 10.55
C ARG A 207 51.41 -12.26 11.22
N PRO A 208 51.36 -13.55 10.80
CA PRO A 208 52.27 -14.57 11.31
C PRO A 208 53.75 -14.24 11.02
N LYS A 209 54.68 -14.68 11.90
CA LYS A 209 56.13 -14.42 11.77
C LYS A 209 56.77 -14.87 10.44
N HIS A 210 56.18 -15.86 9.77
CA HIS A 210 56.64 -16.38 8.47
C HIS A 210 55.64 -16.14 7.34
N TRP A 211 54.84 -15.07 7.42
CA TRP A 211 53.84 -14.77 6.39
C TRP A 211 54.48 -14.31 5.09
N ASN A 212 54.13 -15.00 3.99
CA ASN A 212 54.55 -14.65 2.64
C ASN A 212 53.33 -14.17 1.82
N PRO A 213 53.29 -12.91 1.37
CA PRO A 213 52.14 -12.40 0.62
C PRO A 213 52.03 -13.06 -0.76
N ASN A 214 50.81 -13.40 -1.17
CA ASN A 214 50.55 -13.72 -2.56
C ASN A 214 50.65 -12.44 -3.40
N LYS A 215 51.60 -12.39 -4.33
CA LYS A 215 51.84 -11.23 -5.21
C LYS A 215 50.56 -10.76 -5.92
N ALA A 216 49.71 -11.67 -6.38
CA ALA A 216 48.46 -11.31 -7.06
C ALA A 216 47.42 -10.69 -6.12
N ALA A 217 47.32 -11.18 -4.88
CA ALA A 217 46.41 -10.62 -3.89
C ALA A 217 46.91 -9.26 -3.38
N GLN A 218 48.22 -9.11 -3.18
CA GLN A 218 48.84 -7.86 -2.76
C GLN A 218 48.64 -6.75 -3.81
N THR A 219 48.84 -7.05 -5.10
CA THR A 219 48.59 -6.07 -6.17
C THR A 219 47.14 -5.61 -6.19
N ARG A 220 46.17 -6.53 -6.07
CA ARG A 220 44.74 -6.19 -6.03
C ARG A 220 44.37 -5.33 -4.84
N VAL A 221 44.93 -5.64 -3.66
CA VAL A 221 44.71 -4.84 -2.45
C VAL A 221 45.30 -3.44 -2.62
N ASN A 222 46.53 -3.34 -3.11
CA ASN A 222 47.20 -2.06 -3.35
C ASN A 222 46.47 -1.20 -4.40
N GLU A 223 45.92 -1.81 -5.46
CA GLU A 223 45.10 -1.13 -6.46
C GLU A 223 43.81 -0.56 -5.85
N LYS A 224 43.09 -1.38 -5.06
CA LYS A 224 41.84 -0.94 -4.42
C LYS A 224 42.06 0.08 -3.29
N LEU A 225 43.22 0.08 -2.65
CA LEU A 225 43.62 1.07 -1.65
C LEU A 225 43.96 2.45 -2.24
N LYS A 226 44.10 2.58 -3.57
CA LYS A 226 44.26 3.89 -4.23
C LYS A 226 43.00 4.74 -4.14
N ASP A 227 41.82 4.13 -3.95
CA ASP A 227 40.58 4.85 -3.74
C ASP A 227 40.52 5.39 -2.29
N PRO A 228 40.46 6.73 -2.11
CA PRO A 228 40.45 7.34 -0.77
C PRO A 228 39.23 6.95 0.07
N LYS A 229 38.09 6.65 -0.57
CA LYS A 229 36.86 6.23 0.16
C LYS A 229 37.00 4.82 0.72
N ILE A 230 37.60 3.92 -0.06
CA ILE A 230 37.82 2.54 0.35
C ILE A 230 38.83 2.50 1.50
N LYS A 231 39.92 3.26 1.38
CA LYS A 231 40.93 3.39 2.43
C LYS A 231 40.33 3.91 3.75
N ALA A 232 39.59 5.02 3.72
CA ALA A 232 38.96 5.59 4.91
C ALA A 232 38.00 4.62 5.62
N ARG A 233 37.26 3.80 4.85
CA ARG A 233 36.34 2.79 5.40
C ARG A 233 37.08 1.65 6.11
N ILE A 234 38.22 1.22 5.57
CA ILE A 234 39.05 0.18 6.18
C ILE A 234 39.69 0.72 7.46
N ASP A 235 40.28 1.92 7.40
CA ASP A 235 40.93 2.56 8.54
C ASP A 235 39.94 2.76 9.70
N TYR A 236 38.73 3.23 9.40
CA TYR A 236 37.65 3.33 10.39
C TYR A 236 37.28 1.98 11.00
N ALA A 237 37.15 0.93 10.18
CA ALA A 237 36.79 -0.40 10.65
C ALA A 237 37.89 -1.05 11.51
N LEU A 238 39.17 -0.80 11.20
CA LEU A 238 40.31 -1.26 11.99
C LEU A 238 40.43 -0.49 13.31
N ASN A 239 40.25 0.84 13.29
CA ASN A 239 40.34 1.66 14.49
C ASN A 239 39.22 1.37 15.50
N ARG A 240 37.98 1.19 15.03
CA ARG A 240 36.83 0.87 15.90
C ARG A 240 37.01 -0.40 16.73
N GLU A 241 37.77 -1.37 16.23
CA GLU A 241 38.05 -2.62 16.93
C GLU A 241 39.28 -2.52 17.84
N LYS A 242 40.19 -1.56 17.62
CA LYS A 242 41.30 -1.25 18.55
C LYS A 242 40.82 -0.51 19.81
N GLU A 243 39.68 0.18 19.71
CA GLU A 243 39.04 0.91 20.82
C GLU A 243 38.10 0.02 21.68
N ARG A 244 37.92 -1.25 21.32
CA ARG A 244 37.17 -2.26 22.09
C ARG A 244 38.11 -3.10 22.94
#